data_AF-A0A539DUA8-F1
#
_entry.id   AF-A0A539DUA8-F1
#
_cell.length_a   1.000
_cell.length_b   1.000
_cell.length_c   1.000
_cell.angle_alpha   90.00
_cell.angle_beta   90.00
_cell.angle_gamma   90.00
#
_symmetry.space_group_name_H-M   'P 1'
#
loop_
_entity.id
_entity.type
_entity.pdbx_description
1 polymer ?
#
loop_
_entity_poly.entity_id
_entity_poly.type
_entity_poly.pdbx_seq_one_letter_code
_entity_poly.pdbx_strand_id
1 'polypeptide(L)' 'VNLANILDPEMFVLGGGLAASSDLYIGPIQRWFTTLLYAPDVRPHPTLSFATLGEKAGAVGAALLPDLH' A
#
# COMPACT_ATOMS: atom_id res chain seq x y z
N VAL A 1 12.66 -8.82 -9.94
CA VAL A 1 11.83 -7.64 -10.30
C VAL A 1 10.65 -7.60 -9.33
N ASN A 2 10.28 -6.44 -8.78
CA ASN A 2 9.21 -6.29 -7.77
C ASN A 2 7.98 -5.57 -8.34
N LEU A 3 6.85 -5.57 -7.60
CA LEU A 3 5.59 -4.97 -8.06
C LEU A 3 5.69 -3.45 -8.31
N ALA A 4 6.45 -2.72 -7.48
CA ALA A 4 6.65 -1.28 -7.63
C ALA A 4 7.32 -0.89 -8.96
N ASN A 5 8.19 -1.75 -9.48
CA ASN A 5 8.85 -1.51 -10.77
C ASN A 5 8.02 -1.99 -11.96
N ILE A 6 7.09 -2.92 -11.75
CA ILE A 6 6.22 -3.44 -12.83
C ILE A 6 5.01 -2.51 -13.03
N LEU A 7 4.42 -2.05 -11.93
CA LEU A 7 3.15 -1.31 -11.96
C LEU A 7 3.32 0.21 -11.93
N ASP A 8 4.42 0.71 -11.36
CA ASP A 8 4.69 2.15 -11.13
C ASP A 8 3.45 2.94 -10.67
N PRO A 9 2.76 2.52 -9.58
CA PRO A 9 1.55 3.20 -9.15
C PRO A 9 1.90 4.51 -8.45
N GLU A 10 0.91 5.40 -8.31
CA GLU A 10 1.05 6.60 -7.47
C GLU A 10 1.01 6.26 -5.97
N MET A 11 0.34 5.17 -5.59
CA MET A 11 0.12 4.80 -4.19
C MET A 11 0.04 3.29 -3.99
N PHE A 12 0.56 2.83 -2.85
CA PHE A 12 0.26 1.52 -2.28
C PHE A 12 -0.63 1.67 -1.05
N VAL A 13 -1.76 0.97 -1.06
CA VAL A 13 -2.66 0.88 0.09
C VAL A 13 -2.47 -0.48 0.77
N LEU A 14 -1.98 -0.46 2.01
CA LEU A 14 -1.70 -1.63 2.82
C LEU A 14 -2.97 -2.01 3.62
N GLY A 15 -3.56 -3.14 3.26
CA GLY A 15 -4.72 -3.70 3.97
C GLY A 15 -4.36 -4.78 4.99
N GLY A 16 -5.40 -5.44 5.52
CA GLY A 16 -5.28 -6.58 6.44
C GLY A 16 -5.26 -6.20 7.93
N GLY A 17 -5.24 -7.21 8.80
CA GLY A 17 -5.39 -7.02 10.25
C GLY A 17 -4.26 -6.26 10.94
N LEU A 18 -3.13 -6.05 10.25
CA LEU A 18 -2.00 -5.26 10.77
C LEU A 18 -2.22 -3.74 10.63
N ALA A 19 -3.22 -3.30 9.86
CA ALA A 19 -3.51 -1.88 9.67
C ALA A 19 -3.85 -1.16 11.00
N ALA A 20 -4.45 -1.88 11.96
CA ALA A 20 -4.78 -1.35 13.29
C ALA A 20 -3.56 -0.96 14.14
N SER A 21 -2.39 -1.53 13.83
CA SER A 21 -1.11 -1.26 14.52
C SER A 21 -0.08 -0.62 13.59
N SER A 22 -0.57 0.12 12.60
CA SER A 22 0.24 0.72 11.52
C SER A 22 1.36 1.62 12.04
N ASP A 23 1.10 2.41 13.09
CA ASP A 23 2.07 3.33 13.68
C ASP A 23 3.35 2.63 14.16
N LEU A 24 3.28 1.34 14.52
CA LEU A 24 4.44 0.57 14.97
C LEU A 24 5.40 0.20 13.83
N TYR A 25 4.91 0.12 12.59
CA TYR A 25 5.65 -0.46 11.48
C TYR A 25 5.77 0.46 10.26
N ILE A 26 4.98 1.54 10.15
CA ILE A 26 4.97 2.41 8.98
C ILE A 26 6.35 3.03 8.70
N GLY A 27 7.07 3.46 9.73
CA GLY A 27 8.42 4.04 9.59
C GLY A 27 9.43 3.06 8.99
N PRO A 28 9.60 1.85 9.58
CA PRO A 28 10.42 0.80 8.97
C PRO A 28 10.00 0.43 7.56
N ILE A 29 8.69 0.31 7.28
CA ILE A 29 8.17 -0.03 5.95
C ILE A 29 8.57 1.04 4.92
N GLN A 30 8.33 2.33 5.21
CA GLN A 30 8.69 3.44 4.34
C GLN A 30 10.20 3.47 4.06
N ARG A 31 11.02 3.32 5.11
CA ARG A 31 12.49 3.30 4.96
C ARG A 31 12.94 2.21 4.00
N TRP A 32 12.49 0.97 4.22
CA TRP A 32 12.92 -0.16 3.38
C TRP A 32 12.32 -0.10 1.98
N PHE A 33 11.08 0.35 1.85
CA PHE A 33 10.46 0.54 0.55
C PHE A 33 11.26 1.52 -0.31
N THR A 34 11.61 2.69 0.22
CA THR A 34 12.44 3.68 -0.50
C THR A 34 13.84 3.13 -0.81
N THR A 35 14.47 2.41 0.13
CA THR A 35 15.81 1.83 -0.06
C THR A 35 15.83 0.77 -1.17
N LEU A 36 14.75 0.00 -1.31
CA LEU A 36 14.64 -1.11 -2.25
C LEU A 36 13.96 -0.73 -3.58
N LEU A 37 13.42 0.49 -3.67
CA LEU A 37 12.82 1.00 -4.89
C LEU A 37 13.90 1.15 -5.97
N TYR A 38 13.56 0.83 -7.22
CA TYR A 38 14.51 1.02 -8.30
C TYR A 38 14.69 2.51 -8.60
N ALA A 39 15.96 2.91 -8.74
CA ALA A 39 16.37 4.27 -9.05
C ALA A 39 15.67 5.33 -8.16
N PRO A 40 15.73 5.17 -6.82
CA PRO A 40 14.89 5.96 -5.90
C PRO A 40 15.24 7.45 -5.94
N ASP A 41 16.48 7.81 -6.27
CA ASP A 41 16.93 9.21 -6.29
C ASP A 41 16.49 9.98 -7.55
N VAL A 42 15.94 9.30 -8.55
CA VAL A 42 15.60 9.90 -9.87
C VAL A 42 14.14 9.72 -10.27
N ARG A 43 13.26 9.38 -9.32
CA ARG A 43 11.82 9.25 -9.55
C ARG A 43 10.99 9.69 -8.35
N PRO A 44 9.71 10.08 -8.56
CA PRO A 44 8.76 10.24 -7.47
C PRO A 44 8.56 8.92 -6.70
N HIS A 45 8.42 9.01 -5.38
CA HIS A 45 8.14 7.84 -4.55
C HIS A 45 6.63 7.68 -4.40
N PRO A 46 6.08 6.49 -4.61
CA PRO A 46 4.67 6.26 -4.39
C PRO A 46 4.33 6.41 -2.90
N THR A 47 3.13 6.94 -2.65
CA THR A 47 2.65 7.10 -1.28
C THR A 47 2.36 5.74 -0.67
N LEU A 48 2.80 5.50 0.56
CA LEU A 48 2.41 4.34 1.35
C LEU A 48 1.34 4.74 2.36
N SER A 49 0.17 4.15 2.27
CA SER A 49 -0.95 4.39 3.17
C SER A 49 -1.55 3.08 3.66
N PHE A 50 -2.25 3.11 4.79
CA PHE A 50 -3.04 1.97 5.26
C PHE A 50 -4.51 2.13 4.83
N ALA A 51 -5.19 1.00 4.63
CA ALA A 51 -6.61 1.01 4.31
C ALA A 51 -7.41 1.71 5.42
N THR A 52 -8.13 2.76 5.09
CA THR A 52 -8.91 3.58 6.04
C THR A 52 -10.05 2.81 6.71
N LEU A 53 -10.55 1.77 6.03
CA LEU A 53 -11.56 0.85 6.56
C LEU A 53 -10.95 -0.29 7.40
N GLY A 54 -9.62 -0.32 7.57
CA GLY A 54 -8.91 -1.32 8.37
C GLY A 54 -9.24 -2.75 7.95
N GLU A 55 -9.55 -3.59 8.93
CA GLU A 55 -9.95 -5.00 8.74
C GLU A 55 -11.21 -5.16 7.87
N LYS A 56 -12.07 -4.13 7.82
CA LYS A 56 -13.33 -4.17 7.04
C LYS A 56 -13.12 -3.89 5.56
N ALA A 57 -11.93 -3.42 5.14
CA ALA A 57 -11.66 -3.05 3.75
C ALA A 57 -11.98 -4.18 2.77
N GLY A 58 -11.59 -5.42 3.10
CA GLY A 58 -11.87 -6.59 2.27
C GLY A 58 -13.36 -6.93 2.17
N ALA A 59 -14.07 -6.92 3.31
CA ALA A 59 -15.50 -7.22 3.35
C ALA A 59 -16.34 -6.17 2.59
N VAL A 60 -16.01 -4.89 2.76
CA VAL A 60 -16.66 -3.79 2.03
C VAL A 60 -16.38 -3.89 0.54
N GLY A 61 -15.12 -4.13 0.13
CA GLY A 61 -14.78 -4.33 -1.28
C GLY A 61 -15.50 -5.51 -1.91
N ALA A 62 -15.62 -6.63 -1.19
CA ALA A 62 -16.34 -7.81 -1.66
C ALA A 62 -17.85 -7.55 -1.84
N ALA A 63 -18.47 -6.78 -0.92
CA ALA A 63 -19.88 -6.43 -1.01
C ALA A 63 -20.19 -5.50 -2.20
N LEU A 64 -19.25 -4.61 -2.56
CA LEU A 64 -19.38 -3.68 -3.69
C LEU A 64 -19.00 -4.30 -5.04
N LEU A 65 -18.28 -5.42 -5.05
CA LEU A 65 -17.77 -6.04 -6.27
C LEU A 65 -18.88 -6.37 -7.31
N PRO A 66 -20.09 -6.83 -6.93
CA PRO A 66 -21.17 -7.05 -7.90
C PRO A 66 -21.70 -5.77 -8.55
N ASP A 67 -21.54 -4.62 -7.87
CA ASP A 67 -22.03 -3.32 -8.34
C ASP A 67 -21.00 -2.61 -9.25
N LEU A 68 -19.81 -3.19 -9.44
CA LEU A 68 -18.82 -2.76 -10.43
C LEU A 68 -19.25 -3.26 -11.82
N HIS A 69 -19.95 -2.40 -12.55
CA HIS A 69 -20.26 -2.58 -13.97
C HIS A 69 -19.04 -2.32 -14.86
#